data_AF-A0A7S2C2V7-F1
#
_entry.id   AF-A0A7S2C2V7-F1
#
_cell.length_a   1.000
_cell.length_b   1.000
_cell.length_c   1.000
_cell.angle_alpha   90.00
_cell.angle_beta   90.00
_cell.angle_gamma   90.00
#
_symmetry.space_group_name_H-M   'P 1'
#
loop_
_entity.id
_entity.type
_entity.pdbx_description
1 polymer ?
#
loop_
_entity_poly.entity_id
_entity_poly.type
_entity_poly.pdbx_seq_one_letter_code
_entity_poly.pdbx_strand_id
1 'polypeptide(L)'
;EAPDGAGEAYTEDEIRDVVAYAKERHIEVMPEVDVPGHAAAAIAAYPELGNTDIYRWEPPKHPIYETGEQEYTLAPSTKVVNFLQKVMRQLADLFPSQYIHIGGDEAPKTQWDRSMKARSVSMVSHQQVQSFFNKQLAQML
;
A
#
# COMPACT_ATOMS: atom_id res chain seq x y z
N GLU A 1 10.03 -26.03 10.09
CA GLU A 1 9.19 -25.62 8.95
C GLU A 1 8.22 -24.58 9.49
N ALA A 2 8.17 -23.40 8.87
CA ALA A 2 7.16 -22.40 9.19
C ALA A 2 5.81 -22.93 8.69
N PRO A 3 4.68 -22.62 9.36
CA PRO A 3 3.38 -23.04 8.88
C PRO A 3 3.17 -22.53 7.45
N ASP A 4 2.76 -23.44 6.58
CA ASP A 4 2.60 -23.31 5.14
C ASP A 4 2.01 -21.93 4.77
N GLY A 5 2.82 -21.07 4.12
CA GLY A 5 2.42 -19.74 3.64
C GLY A 5 2.83 -18.53 4.50
N ALA A 6 3.44 -18.71 5.67
CA ALA A 6 3.97 -17.58 6.46
C ALA A 6 5.34 -17.12 5.93
N GLY A 7 5.35 -16.11 5.07
CA GLY A 7 6.58 -15.39 4.67
C GLY A 7 7.08 -15.68 3.25
N GLU A 8 6.24 -16.22 2.38
CA GLU A 8 6.58 -16.41 0.97
C GLU A 8 6.26 -15.12 0.20
N ALA A 9 7.26 -14.57 -0.48
CA ALA A 9 7.14 -13.46 -1.40
C ALA A 9 7.86 -13.83 -2.69
N TYR A 10 7.28 -13.44 -3.83
CA TYR A 10 7.97 -13.62 -5.11
C TYR A 10 9.23 -12.77 -5.15
N THR A 11 10.34 -13.39 -5.53
CA THR A 11 11.53 -12.68 -5.98
C THR A 11 11.26 -11.94 -7.28
N GLU A 12 12.09 -10.96 -7.61
CA GLU A 12 11.95 -10.24 -8.87
C GLU A 12 12.04 -11.16 -10.10
N ASP A 13 12.87 -12.21 -10.03
CA ASP A 13 13.03 -13.16 -11.13
C ASP A 13 11.80 -14.07 -11.28
N GLU A 14 11.18 -14.49 -10.17
CA GLU A 14 9.91 -15.21 -10.22
C GLU A 14 8.77 -14.33 -10.77
N ILE A 15 8.75 -13.04 -10.42
CA ILE A 15 7.80 -12.09 -11.02
C ILE A 15 8.03 -12.00 -12.54
N ARG A 16 9.28 -11.83 -12.98
CA ARG A 16 9.63 -11.77 -14.42
C ARG A 16 9.23 -13.05 -15.14
N ASP A 17 9.42 -14.20 -14.52
CA ASP A 17 9.02 -15.51 -15.08
C ASP A 17 7.49 -15.60 -15.24
N VAL A 18 6.73 -15.24 -14.21
CA VAL A 18 5.24 -15.20 -14.28
C VAL A 18 4.77 -14.25 -15.39
N VAL A 19 5.34 -13.06 -15.47
CA VAL A 19 5.01 -12.06 -16.50
C VAL A 19 5.33 -12.59 -17.91
N ALA A 20 6.50 -13.20 -18.11
CA ALA A 20 6.90 -13.77 -19.38
C ALA A 20 5.99 -14.93 -19.80
N TYR A 21 5.69 -15.84 -18.86
CA TYR A 21 4.82 -16.99 -19.08
C TYR A 21 3.39 -16.59 -19.46
N ALA A 22 2.83 -15.57 -18.79
CA ALA A 22 1.53 -14.99 -19.11
C ALA A 22 1.53 -14.32 -20.49
N LYS A 23 2.59 -13.58 -20.83
CA LYS A 23 2.74 -12.91 -22.12
C LYS A 23 2.72 -13.87 -23.30
N GLU A 24 3.37 -15.04 -23.18
CA GLU A 24 3.31 -16.11 -24.20
C GLU A 24 1.88 -16.61 -24.47
N ARG A 25 0.96 -16.38 -23.53
CA ARG A 25 -0.45 -16.78 -23.60
C ARG A 25 -1.38 -15.60 -23.88
N HIS A 26 -0.83 -14.46 -24.26
CA HIS A 26 -1.59 -13.23 -24.53
C HIS A 26 -2.34 -12.71 -23.30
N ILE A 27 -1.82 -12.97 -22.10
CA ILE A 27 -2.36 -12.45 -20.83
C ILE A 27 -1.44 -11.31 -20.35
N GLU A 28 -2.03 -10.17 -20.04
CA GLU A 28 -1.35 -9.06 -19.38
C GLU A 28 -1.46 -9.22 -17.85
N VAL A 29 -0.31 -9.16 -17.17
CA VAL A 29 -0.24 -9.18 -15.71
C VAL A 29 -0.13 -7.74 -15.23
N MET A 30 -1.23 -7.21 -14.70
CA MET A 30 -1.29 -5.88 -14.10
C MET A 30 -0.99 -5.99 -12.59
N PRO A 31 0.03 -5.29 -12.06
CA PRO A 31 0.32 -5.31 -10.63
C PRO A 31 -0.67 -4.45 -9.85
N GLU A 32 -0.88 -4.84 -8.59
CA GLU A 32 -1.61 -4.06 -7.60
C GLU A 32 -0.77 -3.82 -6.36
N VAL A 33 -0.79 -2.58 -5.85
CA VAL A 33 -0.38 -2.26 -4.47
C VAL A 33 -1.49 -1.42 -3.86
N ASP A 34 -2.25 -2.04 -2.96
CA ASP A 34 -3.44 -1.45 -2.36
C ASP A 34 -3.08 -0.40 -1.29
N VAL A 35 -3.52 0.83 -1.55
CA VAL A 35 -3.28 1.99 -0.70
C VAL A 35 -4.44 2.99 -0.76
N PRO A 36 -4.71 3.73 0.32
CA PRO A 36 -3.97 3.75 1.59
C PRO A 36 -4.50 2.79 2.66
N GLY A 37 -5.56 2.03 2.35
CA GLY A 37 -6.07 0.90 3.15
C GLY A 37 -5.19 -0.34 3.00
N HIS A 38 -5.60 -1.46 3.61
CA HIS A 38 -4.97 -2.79 3.49
C HIS A 38 -3.43 -2.81 3.63
N ALA A 39 -2.87 -1.83 4.35
CA ALA A 39 -1.43 -1.59 4.42
C ALA A 39 -0.78 -2.24 5.65
N ALA A 40 -1.50 -3.11 6.37
CA ALA A 40 -1.04 -3.67 7.64
C ALA A 40 0.31 -4.41 7.51
N ALA A 41 0.52 -5.16 6.43
CA ALA A 41 1.80 -5.84 6.19
C ALA A 41 2.96 -4.85 6.02
N ALA A 42 2.76 -3.79 5.23
CA ALA A 42 3.77 -2.75 5.00
C ALA A 42 4.07 -1.97 6.29
N ILE A 43 3.04 -1.65 7.09
CA ILE A 43 3.20 -0.94 8.36
C ILE A 43 3.83 -1.84 9.43
N ALA A 44 3.56 -3.15 9.42
CA ALA A 44 4.23 -4.09 10.33
C ALA A 44 5.73 -4.15 10.06
N ALA A 45 6.12 -4.16 8.77
CA ALA A 45 7.53 -4.14 8.35
C ALA A 45 8.19 -2.78 8.58
N TYR A 46 7.45 -1.68 8.34
CA TYR A 46 7.93 -0.30 8.45
C TYR A 46 6.91 0.55 9.24
N PRO A 47 6.94 0.49 10.59
CA PRO A 47 5.97 1.18 11.46
C PRO A 47 5.82 2.68 11.19
N GLU A 48 6.88 3.33 10.72
CA GLU A 48 6.90 4.74 10.38
C GLU A 48 6.04 5.13 9.17
N LEU A 49 5.52 4.16 8.42
CA LEU A 49 4.53 4.37 7.36
C LEU A 49 3.10 4.60 7.90
N GLY A 50 2.84 4.17 9.13
CA GLY A 50 1.54 4.30 9.80
C GLY A 50 1.34 5.65 10.52
N ASN A 51 0.18 5.78 11.16
CA ASN A 51 -0.27 6.98 11.88
C ASN A 51 0.38 7.11 13.28
N THR A 52 1.72 7.18 13.29
CA THR A 52 2.59 7.19 14.49
C THR A 52 2.36 8.34 15.49
N ASP A 53 1.61 9.38 15.10
CA ASP A 53 1.29 10.53 15.95
C ASP A 53 -0.01 10.35 16.74
N ILE A 54 -0.70 9.20 16.60
CA ILE A 54 -1.84 8.83 17.43
C ILE A 54 -1.36 8.45 18.84
N TYR A 55 -2.02 8.98 19.88
CA TYR A 55 -1.70 8.64 21.27
C TYR A 55 -1.86 7.14 21.55
N ARG A 56 -0.82 6.53 22.13
CA ARG A 56 -0.70 5.08 22.42
C ARG A 56 -0.93 4.19 21.20
N TRP A 57 -0.55 4.67 20.02
CA TRP A 57 -0.59 3.85 18.81
C TRP A 57 0.50 2.79 18.84
N GLU A 58 0.15 1.58 18.43
CA GLU A 58 1.09 0.48 18.20
C GLU A 58 0.94 0.03 16.74
N PRO A 59 2.04 -0.33 16.05
CA PRO A 59 1.95 -0.89 14.71
C PRO A 59 1.34 -2.30 14.75
N PRO A 60 0.80 -2.79 13.62
CA PRO A 60 0.44 -4.20 13.50
C PRO A 60 1.70 -5.06 13.69
N LYS A 61 1.56 -6.17 14.41
CA LYS A 61 2.70 -7.06 14.73
C LYS A 61 3.04 -8.03 13.60
N HIS A 62 2.09 -8.24 12.69
CA HIS A 62 2.16 -9.16 11.57
C HIS A 62 1.18 -8.68 10.48
N PRO A 63 1.31 -9.19 9.24
CA PRO A 63 0.25 -9.06 8.25
C PRO A 63 -1.09 -9.55 8.80
N ILE A 64 -2.18 -8.85 8.45
CA ILE A 64 -3.54 -9.22 8.84
C ILE A 64 -4.11 -10.05 7.69
N TYR A 65 -4.57 -11.27 8.00
CA TYR A 65 -5.07 -12.24 7.02
C TYR A 65 -6.60 -12.38 7.08
N GLU A 66 -7.23 -11.73 8.06
CA GLU A 66 -8.67 -11.67 8.21
C GLU A 66 -9.31 -10.88 7.08
N THR A 67 -10.48 -11.35 6.62
CA THR A 67 -11.27 -10.70 5.59
C THR A 67 -12.00 -9.46 6.13
N GLY A 68 -12.13 -8.44 5.28
CA GLY A 68 -12.89 -7.23 5.55
C GLY A 68 -12.02 -6.06 5.99
N GLU A 69 -12.68 -4.98 6.39
CA GLU A 69 -12.06 -3.70 6.66
C GLU A 69 -11.00 -3.76 7.79
N GLN A 70 -9.76 -3.39 7.47
CA GLN A 70 -8.61 -3.41 8.40
C GLN A 70 -8.27 -2.01 8.93
N GLU A 71 -8.05 -1.87 10.24
CA GLU A 71 -7.86 -0.56 10.89
C GLU A 71 -6.62 0.23 10.41
N TYR A 72 -5.56 -0.46 9.96
CA TYR A 72 -4.27 0.17 9.71
C TYR A 72 -4.19 0.80 8.32
N THR A 73 -4.09 2.13 8.29
CA THR A 73 -3.93 2.93 7.07
C THR A 73 -2.59 3.64 7.02
N LEU A 74 -2.12 3.93 5.81
CA LEU A 74 -0.94 4.77 5.61
C LEU A 74 -1.17 6.20 6.13
N ALA A 75 -0.14 6.78 6.73
CA ALA A 75 -0.16 8.18 7.13
C ALA A 75 0.14 9.11 5.94
N PRO A 76 -0.61 10.20 5.73
CA PRO A 76 -0.33 11.14 4.64
C PRO A 76 0.90 12.00 4.98
N SER A 77 2.08 11.48 4.66
CA SER A 77 3.36 12.09 4.99
C SER A 77 4.35 11.99 3.84
N THR A 78 5.32 12.90 3.79
CA THR A 78 6.41 12.86 2.80
C THR A 78 7.17 11.53 2.83
N LYS A 79 7.32 10.90 3.99
CA LYS A 79 7.97 9.60 4.11
C LYS A 79 7.20 8.51 3.35
N VAL A 80 5.89 8.46 3.52
CA VAL A 80 5.03 7.52 2.81
C VAL A 80 5.03 7.81 1.31
N VAL A 81 4.94 9.08 0.90
CA VAL A 81 5.03 9.47 -0.52
C VAL A 81 6.33 8.97 -1.15
N ASN A 82 7.47 9.16 -0.48
CA ASN A 82 8.77 8.68 -0.96
C ASN A 82 8.85 7.15 -1.00
N PHE A 83 8.23 6.46 -0.04
CA PHE A 83 8.13 5.00 -0.05
C PHE A 83 7.34 4.52 -1.26
N LEU A 84 6.12 5.06 -1.46
CA LEU A 84 5.26 4.71 -2.59
C LEU A 84 5.94 5.02 -3.93
N GLN A 85 6.66 6.13 -4.05
CA GLN A 85 7.41 6.45 -5.27
C GLN A 85 8.47 5.40 -5.62
N LYS A 86 9.13 4.80 -4.61
CA LYS A 86 10.09 3.71 -4.83
C LYS A 86 9.38 2.43 -5.26
N VAL A 87 8.28 2.09 -4.58
CA VAL A 87 7.46 0.92 -4.91
C VAL A 87 6.92 1.02 -6.34
N MET A 88 6.28 2.13 -6.71
CA MET A 88 5.70 2.32 -8.05
C MET A 88 6.75 2.24 -9.15
N ARG A 89 7.97 2.75 -8.91
CA ARG A 89 9.08 2.63 -9.86
C ARG A 89 9.50 1.17 -10.04
N GLN A 90 9.66 0.44 -8.93
CA GLN A 90 10.04 -0.97 -9.00
C GLN A 90 8.97 -1.82 -9.69
N LEU A 91 7.69 -1.53 -9.47
CA LEU A 91 6.59 -2.17 -10.19
C LEU A 91 6.64 -1.85 -11.68
N ALA A 92 6.84 -0.59 -12.06
CA ALA A 92 6.95 -0.19 -13.48
C ALA A 92 8.14 -0.88 -14.18
N ASP A 93 9.23 -1.15 -13.45
CA ASP A 93 10.38 -1.88 -13.98
C ASP A 93 10.11 -3.40 -14.15
N LEU A 94 9.29 -3.98 -13.26
CA LEU A 94 8.99 -5.43 -13.27
C LEU A 94 7.81 -5.80 -14.17
N PHE A 95 6.82 -4.93 -14.31
CA PHE A 95 5.58 -5.19 -15.00
C PHE A 95 5.45 -4.28 -16.22
N PRO A 96 5.49 -4.80 -17.45
CA PRO A 96 5.33 -4.02 -18.68
C PRO A 96 3.89 -3.55 -18.93
N SER A 97 2.99 -3.76 -17.97
CA SER A 97 1.59 -3.35 -18.02
C SER A 97 1.47 -1.84 -18.21
N GLN A 98 0.46 -1.40 -18.98
CA GLN A 98 0.19 0.04 -19.13
C GLN A 98 -0.39 0.67 -17.87
N TYR A 99 -0.87 -0.15 -16.94
CA TYR A 99 -1.55 0.28 -15.72
C TYR A 99 -0.91 -0.35 -14.49
N ILE A 100 -1.00 0.36 -13.37
CA ILE A 100 -0.74 -0.16 -12.02
C ILE A 100 -2.00 0.10 -11.21
N HIS A 101 -2.57 -0.95 -10.61
CA HIS A 101 -3.72 -0.81 -9.73
C HIS A 101 -3.24 -0.33 -8.36
N ILE A 102 -3.86 0.72 -7.83
CA ILE A 102 -3.50 1.31 -6.53
C ILE A 102 -4.45 0.89 -5.40
N GLY A 103 -5.41 0.01 -5.70
CA GLY A 103 -6.48 -0.38 -4.78
C GLY A 103 -7.34 0.81 -4.38
N GLY A 104 -7.43 1.05 -3.07
CA GLY A 104 -8.10 2.21 -2.49
C GLY A 104 -9.50 1.92 -1.95
N ASP A 105 -9.88 0.65 -1.88
CA ASP A 105 -11.05 0.19 -1.14
C ASP A 105 -10.79 0.17 0.38
N GLU A 106 -11.88 0.01 1.14
CA GLU A 106 -11.91 -0.26 2.59
C GLU A 106 -10.84 0.43 3.46
N ALA A 107 -10.53 1.70 3.19
CA ALA A 107 -9.57 2.47 3.99
C ALA A 107 -10.30 3.15 5.17
N PRO A 108 -10.21 2.67 6.43
CA PRO A 108 -10.98 3.25 7.52
C PRO A 108 -10.45 4.62 7.88
N LYS A 109 -11.36 5.51 8.28
CA LYS A 109 -10.99 6.88 8.64
C LYS A 109 -10.56 7.00 10.10
N THR A 110 -10.84 6.00 10.94
CA THR A 110 -10.63 5.99 12.40
C THR A 110 -9.22 6.38 12.85
N GLN A 111 -8.17 5.93 12.15
CA GLN A 111 -6.79 6.35 12.45
C GLN A 111 -6.53 7.79 12.02
N TRP A 112 -6.99 8.21 10.84
CA TRP A 112 -6.85 9.58 10.36
C TRP A 112 -7.60 10.57 11.26
N ASP A 113 -8.75 10.18 11.80
CA ASP A 113 -9.51 10.95 12.77
C ASP A 113 -8.69 11.23 14.03
N ARG A 114 -7.69 10.42 14.38
CA ARG A 114 -6.87 10.59 15.59
C ARG A 114 -5.47 11.13 15.30
N SER A 115 -5.05 11.17 14.04
CA SER A 115 -3.75 11.66 13.60
C SER A 115 -3.79 13.17 13.33
N MET A 116 -2.93 13.93 13.99
CA MET A 116 -2.76 15.36 13.72
C MET A 116 -2.21 15.60 12.30
N LYS A 117 -1.31 14.74 11.83
CA LYS A 117 -0.78 14.78 10.46
C LYS A 117 -1.89 14.58 9.45
N ALA A 118 -2.74 13.56 9.63
CA ALA A 118 -3.86 13.33 8.72
C ALA A 118 -4.87 14.48 8.75
N ARG A 119 -5.19 14.99 9.95
CA ARG A 119 -6.06 16.17 10.11
C ARG A 119 -5.52 17.43 9.41
N SER A 120 -4.19 17.61 9.37
CA SER A 120 -3.58 18.76 8.68
C SER A 120 -3.73 18.71 7.16
N VAL A 121 -3.83 17.50 6.59
CA VAL A 121 -4.10 17.28 5.16
C VAL A 121 -5.60 17.35 4.87
N SER A 122 -6.42 16.94 5.83
CA SER A 122 -7.87 16.80 5.68
C SER A 122 -8.66 18.06 6.04
N MET A 123 -8.14 19.27 5.78
CA MET A 123 -8.70 20.54 6.33
C MET A 123 -10.22 20.74 6.15
N VAL A 124 -10.90 19.93 5.31
CA VAL A 124 -12.37 19.91 5.17
C VAL A 124 -13.00 18.50 5.33
N SER A 125 -12.34 17.38 4.97
CA SER A 125 -12.94 16.02 5.03
C SER A 125 -11.90 14.88 4.95
N HIS A 126 -12.16 13.73 5.58
CA HIS A 126 -11.32 12.53 5.49
C HIS A 126 -11.19 11.97 4.06
N GLN A 127 -12.14 12.27 3.18
CA GLN A 127 -12.07 11.91 1.76
C GLN A 127 -10.94 12.66 1.02
N GLN A 128 -10.47 13.78 1.59
CA GLN A 128 -9.32 14.53 1.08
C GLN A 128 -7.99 13.83 1.36
N VAL A 129 -7.90 12.99 2.40
CA VAL A 129 -6.70 12.19 2.67
C VAL A 129 -6.54 11.11 1.60
N GLN A 130 -7.63 10.41 1.26
CA GLN A 130 -7.63 9.46 0.15
C GLN A 130 -7.35 10.16 -1.19
N SER A 131 -7.95 11.33 -1.41
CA SER A 131 -7.66 12.16 -2.59
C SER A 131 -6.20 12.64 -2.64
N PHE A 132 -5.56 12.87 -1.48
CA PHE A 132 -4.14 13.20 -1.40
C PHE A 132 -3.30 12.06 -1.96
N PHE A 133 -3.51 10.83 -1.50
CA PHE A 133 -2.79 9.66 -2.02
C PHE A 133 -3.00 9.47 -3.52
N ASN A 134 -4.25 9.53 -4.00
CA ASN A 134 -4.55 9.39 -5.43
C ASN A 134 -3.81 10.44 -6.28
N LYS A 135 -3.76 11.70 -5.82
CA LYS A 135 -3.05 12.77 -6.52
C LYS A 135 -1.54 12.55 -6.54
N GLN A 136 -0.96 12.09 -5.44
CA GLN A 136 0.48 11.80 -5.39
C GLN A 136 0.83 10.65 -6.34
N LEU A 137 0.06 9.57 -6.33
CA LEU A 137 0.31 8.40 -7.17
C LEU A 137 0.08 8.69 -8.66
N ALA A 138 -0.97 9.44 -8.99
CA ALA A 138 -1.24 9.85 -10.38
C ALA A 138 -0.17 10.77 -10.98
N GLN A 139 0.70 11.38 -10.17
CA GLN A 139 1.85 12.16 -10.65
C GLN A 139 3.12 11.31 -10.85
N MET A 140 3.12 10.08 -10.33
CA MET A 140 4.28 9.17 -10.37
C MET A 140 4.22 8.19 -11.55
N LEU A 141 3.03 8.00 -12.13
CA LEU A 141 2.73 7.15 -13.28
C LEU A 141 2.49 8.03 -14.51
#